data_AF-A0A842N2N1-F1
#
_entry.id   AF-A0A842N2N1-F1
#
_cell.length_a   1.000
_cell.length_b   1.000
_cell.length_c   1.000
_cell.angle_alpha   90.00
_cell.angle_beta   90.00
_cell.angle_gamma   90.00
#
_symmetry.space_group_name_H-M   'P 1'
#
loop_
_entity.id
_entity.type
_entity.pdbx_description
1 polymer ?
#
loop_
_entity_poly.entity_id
_entity_poly.type
_entity_poly.pdbx_seq_one_letter_code
_entity_poly.pdbx_strand_id
1 'polypeptide(L)'
;MGLLSNQEAIVWNEFQKGKSTGTIAEEQEGENMSPAYVSRVLNRARKKISQALEEHAESHRLDVESLQDYKGLLIGFDYQANAQVYIVYTEAPGVIVWYRHDSYAGKLCPECPKEAECSEALDAITGEYSIELRPDEMERPMTQRSIAIFNKLAAKEIPRYKRKGSE
;
A
#
# COMPACT_ATOMS: atom_id res chain seq x y z
N MET A 1 -13.50 13.93 4.74
CA MET A 1 -14.22 12.80 4.11
C MET A 1 -13.17 11.97 3.39
N GLY A 2 -12.90 10.76 3.86
CA GLY A 2 -11.94 9.84 3.23
C GLY A 2 -12.57 9.06 2.06
N LEU A 3 -11.73 8.42 1.25
CA LEU A 3 -12.14 7.56 0.13
C LEU A 3 -13.07 6.42 0.60
N LEU A 4 -12.79 5.90 1.78
CA LEU A 4 -13.53 4.82 2.42
C LEU A 4 -14.47 5.36 3.51
N SER A 5 -15.61 4.70 3.69
CA SER A 5 -16.42 4.85 4.90
C SER A 5 -15.69 4.26 6.11
N ASN A 6 -16.08 4.65 7.33
CA ASN A 6 -15.42 4.16 8.56
C ASN A 6 -15.33 2.63 8.63
N GLN A 7 -16.41 1.93 8.26
CA GLN A 7 -16.43 0.46 8.28
C GLN A 7 -15.57 -0.16 7.18
N GLU A 8 -15.49 0.47 6.00
CA GLU A 8 -14.58 0.04 4.94
C GLU A 8 -13.12 0.25 5.33
N ALA A 9 -12.80 1.36 6.00
CA ALA A 9 -11.44 1.64 6.48
C ALA A 9 -11.00 0.66 7.57
N ILE A 10 -11.86 0.36 8.55
CA ILE A 10 -11.57 -0.64 9.60
C ILE A 10 -11.29 -2.00 8.96
N VAL A 11 -12.17 -2.48 8.07
CA VAL A 11 -11.98 -3.78 7.42
C VAL A 11 -10.73 -3.81 6.54
N TRP A 12 -10.44 -2.71 5.83
CA TRP A 12 -9.23 -2.58 5.03
C TRP A 12 -7.96 -2.68 5.88
N ASN A 13 -7.84 -1.90 6.95
CA ASN A 13 -6.66 -1.88 7.81
C ASN A 13 -6.39 -3.23 8.46
N GLU A 14 -7.42 -3.87 9.00
CA GLU A 14 -7.26 -5.18 9.62
C GLU A 14 -6.87 -6.26 8.59
N PHE A 15 -7.38 -6.15 7.37
CA PHE A 15 -6.96 -7.00 6.26
C PHE A 15 -5.49 -6.78 5.87
N GLN A 16 -5.01 -5.52 5.79
CA GLN A 16 -3.60 -5.22 5.50
C GLN A 16 -2.62 -5.71 6.59
N LYS A 17 -3.09 -5.84 7.84
CA LYS A 17 -2.35 -6.50 8.93
C LYS A 17 -2.31 -8.03 8.82
N GLY A 18 -2.89 -8.62 7.77
CA GLY A 18 -2.88 -10.05 7.50
C GLY A 18 -4.01 -10.84 8.18
N LYS A 19 -5.04 -10.17 8.71
CA LYS A 19 -6.18 -10.88 9.32
C LYS A 19 -7.13 -11.42 8.25
N SER A 20 -7.67 -12.61 8.51
CA SER A 20 -8.69 -13.20 7.65
C SER A 20 -10.05 -12.54 7.87
N THR A 21 -10.96 -12.63 6.90
CA THR A 21 -12.34 -12.12 7.05
C THR A 21 -13.10 -12.78 8.21
N GLY A 22 -12.73 -14.00 8.60
CA GLY A 22 -13.28 -14.69 9.78
C GLY A 22 -12.79 -14.05 11.07
N THR A 23 -11.48 -13.84 11.20
CA THR A 23 -10.86 -13.18 12.35
C THR A 23 -11.38 -11.75 12.52
N ILE A 24 -11.51 -11.00 11.42
CA ILE A 24 -12.07 -9.64 11.45
C ILE A 24 -13.53 -9.65 11.91
N ALA A 25 -14.33 -10.65 11.49
CA ALA A 25 -15.71 -10.79 11.93
C ALA A 25 -15.83 -11.09 13.44
N GLU A 26 -14.99 -11.99 13.96
CA GLU A 26 -14.93 -12.36 15.38
C GLU A 26 -14.51 -11.18 16.26
N GLU A 27 -13.49 -10.42 15.87
CA GLU A 27 -13.02 -9.27 16.67
C GLU A 27 -14.01 -8.09 16.68
N GLN A 28 -14.95 -8.06 15.73
CA GLN A 28 -15.98 -7.02 15.61
C GLN A 28 -17.33 -7.48 16.22
N GLU A 29 -17.30 -8.46 17.13
CA GLU A 29 -18.46 -9.12 17.76
C GLU A 29 -19.50 -8.15 18.39
N GLY A 30 -19.16 -6.88 18.63
CA GLY A 30 -20.12 -5.84 19.01
C GLY A 30 -21.13 -5.44 17.92
N GLU A 31 -20.88 -5.76 16.65
CA GLU A 31 -21.69 -5.32 15.49
C GLU A 31 -22.39 -6.45 14.70
N ASN A 32 -22.38 -7.71 15.16
CA ASN A 32 -22.97 -8.86 14.42
C ASN A 32 -22.47 -8.97 12.96
N MET A 33 -21.19 -8.66 12.71
CA MET A 33 -20.60 -8.75 11.37
C MET A 33 -20.29 -10.21 11.03
N SER A 34 -21.05 -10.84 10.14
CA SER A 34 -20.68 -12.16 9.59
C SER A 34 -19.45 -12.08 8.69
N PRO A 35 -18.65 -13.16 8.53
CA PRO A 35 -17.53 -13.19 7.58
C PRO A 35 -17.95 -12.84 6.13
N ALA A 36 -19.17 -13.22 5.74
CA ALA A 36 -19.76 -12.86 4.44
C ALA A 36 -20.07 -11.36 4.32
N TYR A 37 -20.42 -10.70 5.42
CA TYR A 37 -20.57 -9.26 5.45
C TYR A 37 -19.20 -8.56 5.33
N VAL A 38 -18.20 -8.98 6.12
CA VAL A 38 -16.83 -8.46 6.05
C VAL A 38 -16.25 -8.59 4.64
N SER A 39 -16.42 -9.76 3.99
CA SER A 39 -15.97 -9.97 2.61
C SER A 39 -16.62 -8.99 1.62
N ARG A 40 -17.93 -8.72 1.75
CA ARG A 40 -18.61 -7.71 0.92
C ARG A 40 -18.08 -6.30 1.17
N VAL A 41 -17.84 -5.93 2.43
CA VAL A 41 -17.24 -4.63 2.78
C VAL A 41 -15.84 -4.50 2.18
N LEU A 42 -14.99 -5.50 2.35
CA LEU A 42 -13.63 -5.54 1.79
C LEU A 42 -13.64 -5.40 0.26
N ASN A 43 -14.51 -6.11 -0.44
CA ASN A 43 -14.61 -6.02 -1.90
C ASN A 43 -15.07 -4.64 -2.37
N ARG A 44 -15.95 -3.95 -1.63
CA ARG A 44 -16.32 -2.56 -1.93
C ARG A 44 -15.14 -1.61 -1.71
N ALA A 45 -14.40 -1.78 -0.61
CA ALA A 45 -13.20 -0.99 -0.33
C ALA A 45 -12.16 -1.17 -1.45
N ARG A 46 -11.83 -2.42 -1.81
CA ARG A 46 -10.93 -2.75 -2.92
C ARG A 46 -11.33 -2.09 -4.23
N LYS A 47 -12.63 -2.16 -4.59
CA LYS A 47 -13.14 -1.53 -5.81
C LYS A 47 -12.94 -0.01 -5.80
N LYS A 48 -13.25 0.66 -4.70
CA LYS A 48 -13.06 2.12 -4.56
C LYS A 48 -11.59 2.51 -4.64
N ILE A 49 -10.73 1.75 -3.97
CA ILE A 49 -9.28 1.96 -4.00
C ILE A 49 -8.76 1.77 -5.42
N SER A 50 -9.02 0.63 -6.06
CA SER A 50 -8.57 0.37 -7.44
C SER A 50 -9.00 1.47 -8.40
N GLN A 51 -10.26 1.90 -8.33
CA GLN A 51 -10.76 2.98 -9.16
C GLN A 51 -9.97 4.28 -8.92
N ALA A 52 -9.73 4.66 -7.66
CA ALA A 52 -8.93 5.85 -7.35
C ALA A 52 -7.49 5.72 -7.87
N LEU A 53 -6.86 4.56 -7.73
CA LEU A 53 -5.50 4.32 -8.24
C LEU A 53 -5.44 4.44 -9.77
N GLU A 54 -6.43 3.90 -10.47
CA GLU A 54 -6.56 4.01 -11.94
C GLU A 54 -6.79 5.46 -12.38
N GLU A 55 -7.66 6.21 -11.69
CA GLU A 55 -7.89 7.64 -11.96
C GLU A 55 -6.60 8.46 -11.79
N HIS A 56 -5.80 8.16 -10.77
CA HIS A 56 -4.48 8.78 -10.61
C HIS A 56 -3.50 8.35 -11.72
N ALA A 57 -3.47 7.06 -12.09
CA ALA A 57 -2.61 6.59 -13.17
C ALA A 57 -2.95 7.25 -14.52
N GLU A 58 -4.24 7.43 -14.83
CA GLU A 58 -4.71 8.13 -16.02
C GLU A 58 -4.32 9.61 -15.99
N SER A 59 -4.52 10.29 -14.86
CA SER A 59 -4.13 11.69 -14.66
C SER A 59 -2.63 11.92 -14.88
N HIS A 60 -1.81 10.98 -14.41
CA HIS A 60 -0.36 10.98 -14.59
C HIS A 60 0.10 10.38 -15.94
N ARG A 61 -0.84 9.93 -16.79
CA ARG A 61 -0.57 9.31 -18.11
C ARG A 61 0.40 8.13 -18.04
N LEU A 62 0.27 7.34 -16.99
CA LEU A 62 1.12 6.17 -16.79
C LEU A 62 0.70 5.03 -17.71
N ASP A 63 1.69 4.27 -18.16
CA ASP A 63 1.47 2.94 -18.70
C ASP A 63 1.35 1.96 -17.53
N VAL A 64 0.15 1.39 -17.32
CA VAL A 64 -0.13 0.57 -16.14
C VAL A 64 0.48 -0.82 -16.33
N GLU A 65 1.47 -1.16 -15.52
CA GLU A 65 2.14 -2.46 -15.55
C GLU A 65 1.41 -3.50 -14.68
N SER A 66 0.89 -3.07 -13.53
CA SER A 66 0.25 -3.97 -12.57
C SER A 66 -0.70 -3.24 -11.63
N LEU A 67 -1.88 -3.82 -11.40
CA LEU A 67 -2.79 -3.42 -10.32
C LEU A 67 -2.92 -4.57 -9.31
N GLN A 68 -2.46 -4.34 -8.08
CA GLN A 68 -2.58 -5.24 -6.94
C GLN A 68 -3.65 -4.71 -5.97
N ASP A 69 -4.91 -4.87 -6.36
CA ASP A 69 -6.09 -4.35 -5.63
C ASP A 69 -6.17 -4.77 -4.16
N TYR A 70 -5.66 -5.95 -3.81
CA TYR A 70 -5.62 -6.48 -2.46
C TYR A 70 -4.55 -5.80 -1.58
N LYS A 71 -3.60 -5.08 -2.18
CA LYS A 71 -2.60 -4.26 -1.48
C LYS A 71 -2.79 -2.77 -1.70
N GLY A 72 -3.83 -2.36 -2.43
CA GLY A 72 -4.05 -0.95 -2.76
C GLY A 72 -2.85 -0.35 -3.48
N LEU A 73 -2.17 -1.14 -4.33
CA LEU A 73 -0.97 -0.75 -5.05
C LEU A 73 -1.21 -0.86 -6.56
N LEU A 74 -0.87 0.20 -7.29
CA LEU A 74 -0.71 0.21 -8.74
C LEU A 74 0.76 0.51 -9.06
N ILE A 75 1.30 -0.21 -10.03
CA ILE A 75 2.64 -0.01 -10.58
C ILE A 75 2.45 0.40 -12.03
N GLY A 76 3.07 1.50 -12.42
CA GLY A 76 3.08 1.97 -13.80
C GLY A 76 4.42 2.56 -14.19
N PHE A 77 4.54 2.95 -15.44
CA PHE A 77 5.71 3.61 -15.99
C PHE A 77 5.34 4.93 -16.64
N ASP A 78 6.09 5.98 -16.31
CA ASP A 78 5.97 7.29 -16.96
C ASP A 78 7.09 7.42 -18.00
N TYR A 79 6.74 7.36 -19.30
CA TYR A 79 7.71 7.47 -20.39
C TYR A 79 8.33 8.87 -20.51
N GLN A 80 7.66 9.93 -20.05
CA GLN A 80 8.20 11.29 -20.11
C GLN A 80 9.25 11.50 -19.03
N ALA A 81 8.98 11.00 -17.82
CA ALA A 81 9.93 11.02 -16.72
C ALA A 81 10.99 9.90 -16.81
N ASN A 82 10.77 8.90 -17.69
CA ASN A 82 11.55 7.67 -17.78
C ASN A 82 11.72 6.99 -16.41
N ALA A 83 10.61 6.88 -15.67
CA ALA A 83 10.61 6.45 -14.28
C ALA A 83 9.47 5.47 -13.99
N GLN A 84 9.77 4.46 -13.19
CA GLN A 84 8.74 3.60 -12.59
C GLN A 84 8.00 4.39 -11.51
N VAL A 85 6.68 4.24 -11.46
CA VAL A 85 5.78 4.96 -10.55
C VAL A 85 4.97 3.95 -9.76
N TYR A 86 4.93 4.14 -8.45
CA TYR A 86 4.07 3.38 -7.53
C TYR A 86 2.95 4.30 -7.06
N ILE A 87 1.71 3.87 -7.20
CA ILE A 87 0.56 4.56 -6.63
C ILE A 87 0.01 3.66 -5.52
N VAL A 88 0.02 4.14 -4.27
CA VAL A 88 -0.39 3.37 -3.10
C VAL A 88 -1.47 4.12 -2.36
N TYR A 89 -2.53 3.40 -2.00
CA TYR A 89 -3.52 3.92 -1.06
C TYR A 89 -3.04 3.73 0.38
N THR A 90 -3.24 4.77 1.18
CA THR A 90 -3.08 4.76 2.64
C THR A 90 -4.25 5.50 3.28
N GLU A 91 -4.60 5.21 4.53
CA GLU A 91 -5.74 5.87 5.18
C GLU A 91 -5.44 7.33 5.54
N ALA A 92 -4.25 7.60 6.10
CA ALA A 92 -3.94 8.93 6.64
C ALA A 92 -3.57 9.95 5.55
N PRO A 93 -2.54 9.74 4.71
CA PRO A 93 -2.24 10.65 3.60
C PRO A 93 -3.09 10.39 2.33
N GLY A 94 -3.90 9.34 2.28
CA GLY A 94 -4.72 9.02 1.10
C GLY A 94 -3.91 8.33 0.01
N VAL A 95 -4.15 8.67 -1.25
CA VAL A 95 -3.40 8.12 -2.38
C VAL A 95 -2.05 8.82 -2.50
N ILE A 96 -0.97 8.06 -2.35
CA ILE A 96 0.41 8.49 -2.54
C ILE A 96 0.85 8.09 -3.95
N VAL A 97 1.35 9.05 -4.73
CA VAL A 97 2.01 8.81 -6.02
C VAL A 97 3.52 8.96 -5.82
N TRP A 98 4.26 7.87 -6.00
CA TRP A 98 5.69 7.80 -5.77
C TRP A 98 6.45 7.50 -7.06
N TYR A 99 7.17 8.49 -7.56
CA TYR A 99 8.11 8.31 -8.67
C TYR A 99 9.41 7.72 -8.12
N ARG A 100 9.89 6.63 -8.71
CA ARG A 100 11.23 6.14 -8.43
C ARG A 100 12.24 7.17 -8.94
N HIS A 101 13.10 7.62 -8.04
CA HIS A 101 14.19 8.54 -8.35
C HIS A 101 15.43 8.20 -7.53
N ASP A 102 16.60 8.59 -8.06
CA ASP A 102 17.89 8.36 -7.39
C ASP A 102 18.43 9.61 -6.70
N SER A 103 17.87 10.79 -7.01
CA SER A 103 18.23 12.08 -6.41
C SER A 103 17.09 13.10 -6.54
N TYR A 104 17.15 14.21 -5.80
CA TYR A 104 16.26 15.35 -5.96
C TYR A 104 17.03 16.53 -6.55
N ALA A 105 16.73 16.90 -7.81
CA ALA A 105 17.46 17.93 -8.54
C ALA A 105 19.00 17.73 -8.52
N GLY A 106 19.45 16.48 -8.60
CA GLY A 106 20.87 16.10 -8.54
C GLY A 106 21.45 16.00 -7.13
N LYS A 107 20.69 16.32 -6.08
CA LYS A 107 21.11 16.19 -4.68
C LYS A 107 20.76 14.83 -4.10
N LEU A 108 21.69 14.24 -3.37
CA LEU A 108 21.46 13.02 -2.59
C LEU A 108 20.60 13.35 -1.36
N CYS A 109 19.94 12.34 -0.79
CA CYS A 109 19.00 12.50 0.32
C CYS A 109 19.51 13.33 1.51
N PRO A 110 20.78 13.19 1.98
CA PRO A 110 21.26 13.99 3.11
C PRO A 110 21.27 15.51 2.86
N GLU A 111 21.23 15.91 1.59
CA GLU A 111 21.21 17.31 1.16
C GLU A 111 19.86 17.71 0.55
N CYS A 112 18.87 16.82 0.63
CA CYS A 112 17.58 16.98 0.00
C CYS A 112 16.63 17.76 0.94
N PRO A 113 16.08 18.90 0.49
CA PRO A 113 15.12 19.66 1.31
C PRO A 113 13.78 18.91 1.51
N LYS A 114 13.54 17.83 0.75
CA LYS A 114 12.32 17.02 0.79
C LYS A 114 12.46 15.74 1.59
N GLU A 115 13.59 15.51 2.25
CA GLU A 115 13.85 14.27 2.99
C GLU A 115 12.78 13.98 4.05
N ALA A 116 12.34 14.99 4.80
CA ALA A 116 11.29 14.84 5.80
C ALA A 116 9.94 14.41 5.20
N GLU A 117 9.52 15.04 4.09
CA GLU A 117 8.29 14.69 3.38
C GLU A 117 8.35 13.26 2.82
N CYS A 118 9.51 12.86 2.28
CA CYS A 118 9.75 11.49 1.85
C CYS A 118 9.67 10.51 3.01
N SER A 119 10.22 10.86 4.19
CA SER A 119 10.17 9.99 5.38
C SER A 119 8.74 9.78 5.82
N GLU A 120 7.97 10.86 5.99
CA GLU A 120 6.58 10.79 6.43
C GLU A 120 5.72 9.90 5.50
N ALA A 121 5.90 10.04 4.19
CA ALA A 121 5.19 9.20 3.22
C ALA A 121 5.59 7.71 3.32
N LEU A 122 6.88 7.40 3.44
CA LEU A 122 7.35 6.02 3.55
C LEU A 122 7.01 5.40 4.92
N ASP A 123 7.01 6.19 5.98
CA ASP A 123 6.64 5.76 7.33
C ASP A 123 5.14 5.44 7.40
N ALA A 124 4.29 6.23 6.71
CA ALA A 124 2.87 5.92 6.55
C ALA A 124 2.65 4.58 5.83
N ILE A 125 3.36 4.34 4.72
CA ILE A 125 3.26 3.07 3.97
C ILE A 125 3.75 1.90 4.82
N THR A 126 4.92 2.02 5.44
CA THR A 126 5.50 0.91 6.22
C THR A 126 4.66 0.57 7.45
N GLY A 127 4.07 1.58 8.11
CA GLY A 127 3.16 1.40 9.24
C GLY A 127 1.85 0.72 8.85
N GLU A 128 1.20 1.14 7.77
CA GLU A 128 -0.08 0.58 7.34
C GLU A 128 0.05 -0.86 6.82
N TYR A 129 1.08 -1.13 6.01
CA TYR A 129 1.30 -2.43 5.38
C TYR A 129 2.20 -3.37 6.20
N SER A 130 2.54 -3.01 7.44
CA SER A 130 3.39 -3.79 8.35
C SER A 130 4.70 -4.26 7.69
N ILE A 131 5.35 -3.36 6.93
CA ILE A 131 6.57 -3.68 6.18
C ILE A 131 7.77 -3.54 7.11
N GLU A 132 8.41 -4.66 7.41
CA GLU A 132 9.65 -4.70 8.18
C GLU A 132 10.87 -4.50 7.28
N LEU A 133 11.65 -3.45 7.55
CA LEU A 133 12.96 -3.23 6.96
C LEU A 133 14.05 -3.90 7.82
N ARG A 134 15.06 -4.45 7.15
CA ARG A 134 16.26 -4.93 7.84
C ARG A 134 17.11 -3.75 8.31
N PRO A 135 17.99 -3.93 9.31
CA PRO A 135 18.89 -2.86 9.77
C PRO A 135 19.72 -2.24 8.64
N ASP A 136 20.25 -3.08 7.74
CA ASP A 136 21.02 -2.64 6.58
C ASP A 136 20.18 -1.92 5.52
N GLU A 137 18.85 -2.08 5.54
CA GLU A 137 17.93 -1.34 4.67
C GLU A 137 17.60 0.01 5.30
N MET A 138 17.45 0.09 6.63
CA MET A 138 17.16 1.35 7.35
C MET A 138 18.31 2.36 7.30
N GLU A 139 19.55 1.90 7.26
CA GLU A 139 20.74 2.77 7.19
C GLU A 139 20.97 3.37 5.79
N ARG A 140 20.23 2.92 4.77
CA ARG A 140 20.40 3.40 3.39
C ARG A 140 19.79 4.78 3.19
N PRO A 141 20.27 5.55 2.20
CA PRO A 141 19.60 6.77 1.76
C PRO A 141 18.13 6.52 1.41
N MET A 142 17.28 7.52 1.60
CA MET A 142 15.82 7.42 1.40
C MET A 142 15.43 6.92 0.01
N THR A 143 16.16 7.30 -1.03
CA THR A 143 15.96 6.81 -2.41
C THR A 143 16.07 5.28 -2.48
N GLN A 144 17.10 4.69 -1.85
CA GLN A 144 17.28 3.24 -1.79
C GLN A 144 16.31 2.55 -0.83
N ARG A 145 15.97 3.19 0.30
CA ARG A 145 14.95 2.70 1.23
C ARG A 145 13.60 2.54 0.55
N SER A 146 13.19 3.52 -0.24
CA SER A 146 11.93 3.47 -0.98
C SER A 146 11.87 2.24 -1.90
N ILE A 147 12.95 1.93 -2.61
CA ILE A 147 13.04 0.75 -3.47
C ILE A 147 12.83 -0.53 -2.66
N ALA A 148 13.44 -0.64 -1.47
CA ALA A 148 13.26 -1.80 -0.60
C ALA A 148 11.79 -1.93 -0.13
N ILE A 149 11.16 -0.82 0.27
CA ILE A 149 9.76 -0.78 0.71
C ILE A 149 8.83 -1.23 -0.42
N PHE A 150 8.93 -0.60 -1.60
CA PHE A 150 8.05 -0.92 -2.72
C PHE A 150 8.30 -2.31 -3.28
N ASN A 151 9.54 -2.83 -3.25
CA ASN A 151 9.80 -4.23 -3.64
C ASN A 151 9.13 -5.21 -2.67
N LYS A 152 9.19 -4.95 -1.36
CA LYS A 152 8.50 -5.78 -0.36
C LYS A 152 6.99 -5.68 -0.50
N LEU A 153 6.47 -4.48 -0.70
CA LEU A 153 5.05 -4.26 -0.94
C LEU A 153 4.59 -4.93 -2.24
N ALA A 154 5.34 -4.83 -3.33
CA ALA A 154 4.97 -5.42 -4.63
C ALA A 154 5.17 -6.95 -4.69
N ALA A 155 5.97 -7.54 -3.80
CA ALA A 155 6.26 -8.97 -3.80
C ALA A 155 4.98 -9.80 -3.65
N LYS A 156 4.73 -10.75 -4.56
CA LYS A 156 3.57 -11.65 -4.45
C LYS A 156 3.63 -12.38 -3.12
N GLU A 157 2.55 -12.33 -2.34
CA GLU A 157 2.44 -13.21 -1.17
C GLU A 157 2.47 -14.65 -1.66
N ILE A 158 3.46 -15.42 -1.22
CA ILE A 158 3.43 -16.87 -1.37
C ILE A 158 2.22 -17.32 -0.54
N PRO A 159 1.24 -18.03 -1.12
CA PRO A 159 0.06 -18.47 -0.37
C PRO A 159 0.53 -19.25 0.85
N ARG A 160 0.40 -18.67 2.04
CA ARG A 160 0.56 -19.39 3.31
C ARG A 160 -0.70 -20.23 3.50
N TYR A 161 -0.91 -21.23 2.64
CA TYR A 161 -1.86 -22.29 2.90
C TYR A 161 -1.31 -23.14 4.05
N LYS A 162 -1.45 -22.67 5.29
CA LYS A 162 -1.48 -23.56 6.44
C LYS A 162 -2.85 -24.24 6.41
N ARG A 163 -2.91 -25.39 5.74
CA ARG A 163 -3.96 -26.38 6.00
C ARG A 163 -3.95 -26.58 7.52
N LYS A 164 -4.99 -26.11 8.22
CA LYS A 164 -5.23 -26.59 9.60
C LYS A 164 -5.28 -28.10 9.47
N GLY A 165 -4.34 -28.77 10.13
CA GLY A 165 -4.27 -30.21 10.17
C GLY A 165 -5.64 -30.74 10.58
N SER A 166 -6.21 -31.57 9.71
CA SER A 166 -7.26 -32.50 10.06
C SER A 166 -6.61 -33.58 10.91
N GLU A 167 -6.78 -33.49 12.23
CA GLU A 167 -6.74 -34.60 13.18
C GLU A 167 -7.79 -34.32 14.27
#